data_AF-A0A7W0YKM9-F1
#
_entry.id   AF-A0A7W0YKM9-F1
#
_cell.length_a   1.000
_cell.length_b   1.000
_cell.length_c   1.000
_cell.angle_alpha   90.00
_cell.angle_beta   90.00
_cell.angle_gamma   90.00
#
_symmetry.space_group_name_H-M   'P 1'
#
loop_
_entity.id
_entity.type
_entity.pdbx_description
1 polymer ?
#
loop_
_entity_poly.entity_id
_entity_poly.type
_entity_poly.pdbx_seq_one_letter_code
_entity_poly.pdbx_strand_id
1 'polypeptide(L)'
;MTYTFKLSRRLARLRAPLFGLIVALFGCDGGDTFSPDPAEPQDPISSNEEAAPVAGPSAAVTYAGGIPIGTFAQPTTQFGGTFNGAMLNIYPQFLLEELAVIRARGGKVAIKLSFGDRFIKDAAGNFSLAKWKARVDLYKGVNFDSYIKDGTIIGHYLIDEPQDVANWNGQPIPQATLEEMAKHSKELWPDMVTIVRTWPDYLDNWSGTYRYLDAAWAQYAANRWPNAQAFLEENVSKARAKGLGLVVGLNLQDGGPTKSEMTASQVRSYGSALLSSTYPCAFISWKYKDDFMSASGMWEAMKDLRNQAENRGFKTCQGAALGSGTLPPPPPPPPPPALPGSGSKTLPFGLSYAPIDEYSA
;
A
#
# COMPACT_ATOMS: atom_id res chain seq x y z
N MET A 1 -42.86 5.10 -6.42
CA MET A 1 -42.36 5.53 -7.74
C MET A 1 -41.16 4.67 -8.07
N THR A 2 -41.33 3.73 -8.98
CA THR A 2 -40.43 2.60 -9.19
C THR A 2 -39.94 2.70 -10.63
N TYR A 3 -38.67 3.03 -10.84
CA TYR A 3 -38.08 3.10 -12.18
C TYR A 3 -37.44 1.77 -12.54
N THR A 4 -38.09 1.05 -13.45
CA THR A 4 -37.61 -0.19 -14.06
C THR A 4 -36.95 0.17 -15.39
N PHE A 5 -35.64 0.01 -15.52
CA PHE A 5 -34.95 0.17 -16.80
C PHE A 5 -35.07 -1.11 -17.63
N LYS A 6 -35.81 -1.03 -18.73
CA LYS A 6 -35.91 -2.05 -19.79
C LYS A 6 -34.70 -1.94 -20.72
N LEU A 7 -33.87 -2.98 -20.80
CA LEU A 7 -32.91 -3.18 -21.88
C LEU A 7 -33.58 -3.90 -23.06
N SER A 8 -33.81 -3.19 -24.16
CA SER A 8 -34.29 -3.76 -25.42
C SER A 8 -33.13 -4.29 -26.25
N ARG A 9 -33.11 -5.61 -26.45
CA ARG A 9 -32.33 -6.30 -27.50
C ARG A 9 -32.86 -5.90 -28.88
N ARG A 10 -31.97 -5.57 -29.82
CA ARG A 10 -32.20 -5.80 -31.26
C ARG A 10 -30.99 -6.49 -31.87
N LEU A 11 -31.27 -7.68 -32.40
CA LEU A 11 -30.46 -8.45 -33.32
C LEU A 11 -30.48 -7.76 -34.69
N ALA A 12 -29.32 -7.58 -35.31
CA ALA A 12 -29.21 -7.42 -36.75
C ALA A 12 -28.08 -8.33 -37.24
N ARG A 13 -28.47 -9.36 -37.99
CA ARG A 13 -27.59 -10.21 -38.80
C ARG A 13 -27.19 -9.42 -40.04
N LEU A 14 -25.90 -9.34 -40.34
CA LEU A 14 -25.39 -9.04 -41.68
C LEU A 14 -24.16 -9.92 -41.94
N ARG A 15 -24.18 -10.60 -43.08
CA ARG A 15 -23.14 -11.51 -43.58
C ARG A 15 -22.26 -10.77 -44.60
N ALA A 16 -20.94 -10.93 -44.43
CA ALA A 16 -19.84 -10.91 -45.41
C ALA A 16 -19.51 -9.57 -46.15
N PRO A 17 -18.29 -9.38 -46.74
CA PRO A 17 -17.16 -10.31 -46.93
C PRO A 17 -15.78 -9.82 -46.46
N LEU A 18 -14.80 -10.73 -46.56
CA LEU A 18 -13.35 -10.57 -46.36
C LEU A 18 -12.76 -9.29 -46.97
N PHE A 19 -12.01 -8.54 -46.16
CA PHE A 19 -10.86 -7.76 -46.59
C PHE A 19 -9.73 -7.92 -45.57
N GLY A 20 -8.54 -8.23 -46.06
CA GLY A 20 -7.35 -8.47 -45.26
C GLY A 20 -6.86 -7.23 -44.54
N LEU A 21 -6.32 -7.44 -43.34
CA LEU A 21 -5.49 -6.47 -42.65
C LEU A 21 -4.27 -7.19 -42.09
N ILE A 22 -3.11 -6.73 -42.54
CA ILE A 22 -1.78 -7.08 -42.02
C ILE A 22 -1.70 -6.52 -40.59
N VAL A 23 -1.55 -7.41 -39.61
CA VAL A 23 -1.26 -7.02 -38.22
C VAL A 23 0.25 -7.17 -38.02
N ALA A 24 0.94 -6.04 -38.00
CA ALA A 24 2.27 -5.95 -37.41
C ALA A 24 2.11 -6.04 -35.90
N LEU A 25 2.57 -7.14 -35.30
CA LEU A 25 2.68 -7.30 -33.86
C LEU A 25 3.86 -6.47 -33.36
N PHE A 26 3.62 -5.19 -33.08
CA PHE A 26 4.43 -4.45 -32.10
C PHE A 26 3.85 -4.75 -30.72
N GLY A 27 4.31 -5.84 -30.11
CA GLY A 27 4.13 -6.08 -28.69
C GLY A 27 5.01 -5.11 -27.92
N CYS A 28 4.45 -3.98 -27.48
CA CYS A 28 5.02 -3.24 -26.38
C CYS A 28 4.77 -4.05 -25.11
N ASP A 29 5.78 -4.78 -24.66
CA ASP A 29 5.79 -5.38 -23.33
C ASP A 29 5.69 -4.26 -22.28
N GLY A 30 4.54 -4.20 -21.61
CA GLY A 30 4.34 -3.42 -20.39
C GLY A 30 5.05 -4.09 -19.22
N GLY A 31 6.38 -4.06 -19.24
CA GLY A 31 7.25 -4.58 -18.20
C GLY A 31 7.74 -3.47 -17.27
N ASP A 32 6.85 -2.80 -16.56
CA ASP A 32 7.23 -1.98 -15.38
C ASP A 32 7.51 -2.95 -14.20
N THR A 33 8.55 -3.77 -14.36
CA THR A 33 9.05 -4.67 -13.32
C THR A 33 10.02 -3.92 -12.43
N PHE A 34 9.61 -3.67 -11.19
CA PHE A 34 10.51 -3.35 -10.09
C PHE A 34 11.42 -4.57 -9.81
N SER A 35 12.57 -4.62 -10.46
CA SER A 35 13.72 -5.44 -10.08
C SER A 35 15.00 -4.67 -10.45
N PRO A 36 15.93 -4.43 -9.52
CA PRO A 36 17.30 -4.10 -9.89
C PRO A 36 17.93 -5.32 -10.60
N ASP A 37 18.66 -5.04 -11.67
CA ASP A 37 19.35 -6.02 -12.51
C ASP A 37 20.46 -6.72 -11.70
N PRO A 38 20.52 -8.06 -11.59
CA PRO A 38 21.55 -8.74 -10.81
C PRO A 38 22.67 -9.25 -11.73
N ALA A 39 23.42 -8.38 -12.41
CA ALA A 39 24.70 -8.75 -13.03
C ALA A 39 25.45 -7.54 -13.61
N GLU A 40 26.12 -6.75 -12.78
CA GLU A 40 27.36 -6.08 -13.22
C GLU A 40 28.51 -6.53 -12.32
N PRO A 41 29.62 -7.05 -12.89
CA PRO A 41 30.85 -7.32 -12.16
C PRO A 41 31.38 -6.00 -11.56
N GLN A 42 31.50 -5.95 -10.24
CA GLN A 42 32.12 -4.81 -9.56
C GLN A 42 33.62 -4.82 -9.82
N ASP A 43 34.13 -3.79 -10.50
CA ASP A 43 35.55 -3.50 -10.58
C ASP A 43 36.13 -3.24 -9.16
N PRO A 44 37.40 -3.61 -8.91
CA PRO A 44 38.04 -3.39 -7.61
C PRO A 44 38.13 -1.89 -7.31
N ILE A 45 37.40 -1.47 -6.28
CA ILE A 45 37.37 -0.11 -5.76
C ILE A 45 38.77 0.29 -5.28
N SER A 46 39.36 1.29 -5.95
CA SER A 46 40.59 1.95 -5.55
C SER A 46 40.32 2.83 -4.31
N SER A 47 40.83 2.41 -3.15
CA SER A 47 40.56 3.00 -1.84
C SER A 47 41.44 4.22 -1.56
N ASN A 48 41.16 5.36 -2.18
CA ASN A 48 41.81 6.65 -1.86
C ASN A 48 40.86 7.85 -2.04
N GLU A 49 39.63 7.76 -1.52
CA GLU A 49 38.73 8.92 -1.40
C GLU A 49 38.70 9.39 0.06
N GLU A 50 39.31 10.56 0.27
CA GLU A 50 39.42 11.26 1.55
C GLU A 50 38.02 11.58 2.08
N ALA A 51 37.67 11.01 3.23
CA ALA A 51 36.33 11.08 3.80
C ALA A 51 35.92 12.54 4.04
N ALA A 52 34.88 12.98 3.32
CA ALA A 52 34.24 14.26 3.57
C ALA A 52 33.73 14.34 5.02
N PRO A 53 33.84 15.50 5.69
CA PRO A 53 33.46 15.65 7.08
C PRO A 53 31.99 15.30 7.26
N VAL A 54 31.72 14.29 8.10
CA VAL A 54 30.39 13.88 8.51
C VAL A 54 29.70 15.08 9.16
N ALA A 55 28.70 15.63 8.49
CA ALA A 55 27.90 16.73 9.02
C ALA A 55 27.35 16.31 10.40
N GLY A 56 27.58 17.15 11.41
CA GLY A 56 27.12 16.93 12.78
C GLY A 56 25.61 16.70 12.88
N PRO A 57 25.10 16.26 14.04
CA PRO A 57 23.71 15.90 14.22
C PRO A 57 22.79 17.06 13.81
N SER A 58 22.20 16.94 12.63
CA SER A 58 21.20 17.87 12.13
C SER A 58 20.04 17.82 13.13
N ALA A 59 19.66 18.99 13.67
CA ALA A 59 18.57 19.08 14.63
C ALA A 59 17.36 18.33 14.08
N ALA A 60 16.90 17.30 14.79
CA ALA A 60 15.79 16.48 14.35
C ALA A 60 14.59 17.40 14.11
N VAL A 61 14.15 17.49 12.85
CA VAL A 61 12.98 18.28 12.48
C VAL A 61 11.79 17.60 13.13
N THR A 62 11.32 18.16 14.24
CA THR A 62 10.13 17.66 14.92
C THR A 62 8.95 17.89 13.98
N TYR A 63 8.24 16.81 13.69
CA TYR A 63 7.03 16.85 12.87
C TYR A 63 6.07 17.89 13.44
N ALA A 64 5.80 18.95 12.67
CA ALA A 64 5.03 20.11 13.11
C ALA A 64 3.52 19.85 13.28
N GLY A 65 3.06 18.62 13.06
CA GLY A 65 1.64 18.30 12.95
C GLY A 65 1.18 18.17 11.50
N GLY A 66 -0.14 18.14 11.30
CA GLY A 66 -0.75 18.14 9.98
C GLY A 66 -1.28 16.80 9.49
N ILE A 67 -1.73 16.78 8.24
CA ILE A 67 -1.94 15.56 7.46
C ILE A 67 -0.60 15.22 6.80
N PRO A 68 -0.03 14.01 6.99
CA PRO A 68 1.16 13.59 6.24
C PRO A 68 0.88 13.58 4.75
N ILE A 69 1.79 14.16 3.96
CA ILE A 69 1.66 14.29 2.50
C ILE A 69 2.86 13.75 1.74
N GLY A 70 2.58 12.98 0.69
CA GLY A 70 3.57 12.65 -0.32
C GLY A 70 3.07 11.65 -1.33
N THR A 71 3.93 10.73 -1.74
CA THR A 71 3.66 9.87 -2.89
C THR A 71 4.08 8.42 -2.70
N PHE A 72 3.61 7.56 -3.60
CA PHE A 72 4.11 6.20 -3.74
C PHE A 72 5.55 6.21 -4.25
N ALA A 73 6.38 5.35 -3.65
CA ALA A 73 7.75 5.06 -4.10
C ALA A 73 8.64 6.31 -4.23
N GLN A 74 8.40 7.34 -3.42
CA GLN A 74 9.30 8.50 -3.38
C GLN A 74 10.65 8.12 -2.76
N PRO A 75 11.78 8.65 -3.27
CA PRO A 75 13.06 8.46 -2.63
C PRO A 75 13.06 8.98 -1.18
N THR A 76 13.74 8.27 -0.27
CA THR A 76 13.82 8.67 1.14
C THR A 76 14.50 10.03 1.34
N THR A 77 15.30 10.47 0.37
CA THR A 77 15.92 11.81 0.34
C THR A 77 14.91 12.94 0.20
N GLN A 78 13.68 12.65 -0.28
CA GLN A 78 12.63 13.65 -0.50
C GLN A 78 11.77 13.94 0.75
N PHE A 79 11.96 13.20 1.84
CA PHE A 79 11.33 13.55 3.12
C PHE A 79 11.96 14.80 3.73
N GLY A 80 11.11 15.67 4.29
CA GLY A 80 11.45 16.94 4.90
C GLY A 80 10.60 18.06 4.30
N GLY A 81 11.21 18.86 3.42
CA GLY A 81 10.63 20.13 2.96
C GLY A 81 9.30 20.01 2.22
N THR A 82 9.24 19.25 1.13
CA THR A 82 8.02 19.15 0.32
C THR A 82 7.13 17.99 0.77
N PHE A 83 7.73 16.87 1.14
CA PHE A 83 7.01 15.67 1.52
C PHE A 83 7.37 15.26 2.93
N ASN A 84 6.39 14.78 3.66
CA ASN A 84 6.60 14.15 4.96
C ASN A 84 5.75 12.89 5.14
N GLY A 85 5.06 12.46 4.08
CA GLY A 85 4.29 11.24 3.96
C GLY A 85 4.80 10.41 2.77
N ALA A 86 4.66 9.10 2.79
CA ALA A 86 4.81 8.25 1.61
C ALA A 86 4.07 6.91 1.76
N MET A 87 4.03 6.15 0.67
CA MET A 87 3.87 4.69 0.74
C MET A 87 5.09 4.02 0.11
N LEU A 88 5.74 3.13 0.88
CA LEU A 88 6.96 2.45 0.46
C LEU A 88 6.82 0.92 0.57
N ASN A 89 7.47 0.23 -0.36
CA ASN A 89 7.76 -1.19 -0.26
C ASN A 89 9.21 -1.31 0.20
N ILE A 90 9.46 -1.77 1.43
CA ILE A 90 10.81 -1.85 1.98
C ILE A 90 11.12 -3.29 2.34
N TYR A 91 12.22 -3.83 1.83
CA TYR A 91 12.62 -5.22 2.10
C TYR A 91 13.06 -5.42 3.56
N PRO A 92 12.89 -6.63 4.15
CA PRO A 92 13.18 -6.88 5.56
C PRO A 92 14.59 -6.46 5.99
N GLN A 93 15.60 -6.71 5.15
CA GLN A 93 17.00 -6.40 5.45
C GLN A 93 17.32 -4.91 5.49
N PHE A 94 16.53 -4.05 4.82
CA PHE A 94 16.74 -2.60 4.77
C PHE A 94 15.73 -1.83 5.63
N LEU A 95 14.71 -2.52 6.14
CA LEU A 95 13.54 -1.92 6.76
C LEU A 95 13.87 -0.99 7.93
N LEU A 96 14.65 -1.46 8.91
CA LEU A 96 14.93 -0.67 10.10
C LEU A 96 15.86 0.52 9.80
N GLU A 97 16.77 0.36 8.85
CA GLU A 97 17.66 1.43 8.40
C GLU A 97 16.86 2.52 7.67
N GLU A 98 16.03 2.14 6.69
CA GLU A 98 15.20 3.09 5.97
C GLU A 98 14.19 3.79 6.89
N LEU A 99 13.56 3.08 7.83
CA LEU A 99 12.67 3.69 8.82
C LEU A 99 13.39 4.69 9.72
N ALA A 100 14.65 4.42 10.10
CA ALA A 100 15.46 5.36 10.87
C ALA A 100 15.74 6.64 10.07
N VAL A 101 16.05 6.52 8.77
CA VAL A 101 16.25 7.67 7.85
C VAL A 101 14.97 8.48 7.69
N ILE A 102 13.83 7.81 7.46
CA ILE A 102 12.51 8.46 7.34
C ILE A 102 12.18 9.22 8.62
N ARG A 103 12.34 8.58 9.79
CA ARG A 103 12.12 9.19 11.10
C ARG A 103 13.00 10.42 11.33
N ALA A 104 14.30 10.33 11.02
CA ALA A 104 15.25 11.43 11.18
C ALA A 104 14.88 12.68 10.36
N ARG A 105 14.11 12.49 9.28
CA ARG A 105 13.59 13.55 8.41
C ARG A 105 12.17 13.99 8.77
N GLY A 106 11.63 13.53 9.90
CA GLY A 106 10.25 13.81 10.31
C GLY A 106 9.19 13.14 9.42
N GLY A 107 9.58 12.12 8.66
CA GLY A 107 8.73 11.41 7.71
C GLY A 107 7.74 10.45 8.36
N LYS A 108 6.68 10.16 7.61
CA LYS A 108 5.58 9.28 7.96
C LYS A 108 5.34 8.35 6.78
N VAL A 109 5.16 7.06 7.00
CA VAL A 109 5.10 6.08 5.92
C VAL A 109 4.02 5.03 6.15
N ALA A 110 3.22 4.77 5.12
CA ALA A 110 2.47 3.53 5.01
C ALA A 110 3.38 2.48 4.34
N ILE A 111 3.57 1.33 4.98
CA ILE A 111 4.49 0.30 4.49
C ILE A 111 3.72 -0.87 3.87
N LYS A 112 4.12 -1.34 2.69
CA LYS A 112 3.59 -2.57 2.09
C LYS A 112 4.57 -3.70 2.32
N LEU A 113 4.18 -4.68 3.13
CA LEU A 113 5.02 -5.82 3.51
C LEU A 113 4.86 -7.02 2.56
N SER A 114 3.95 -6.93 1.58
CA SER A 114 3.68 -7.99 0.62
C SER A 114 4.47 -7.89 -0.69
N PHE A 115 5.26 -6.82 -0.87
CA PHE A 115 5.97 -6.46 -2.11
C PHE A 115 5.02 -6.20 -3.30
N GLY A 116 5.46 -6.52 -4.52
CA GLY A 116 4.65 -6.40 -5.74
C GLY A 116 3.64 -7.54 -5.92
N ASP A 117 2.58 -7.27 -6.67
CA ASP A 117 1.42 -8.16 -6.77
C ASP A 117 1.74 -9.53 -7.39
N ARG A 118 2.79 -9.61 -8.21
CA ARG A 118 3.31 -10.87 -8.78
C ARG A 118 3.65 -11.91 -7.71
N PHE A 119 3.98 -11.49 -6.50
CA PHE A 119 4.39 -12.37 -5.41
C PHE A 119 3.24 -12.92 -4.58
N ILE A 120 2.03 -12.38 -4.75
CA ILE A 120 0.82 -12.74 -3.99
C ILE A 120 -0.29 -13.29 -4.89
N LYS A 121 0.02 -13.53 -6.17
CA LYS A 121 -0.87 -14.22 -7.10
C LYS A 121 -0.58 -15.72 -7.15
N ASP A 122 -1.62 -16.55 -7.28
CA ASP A 122 -1.48 -17.99 -7.55
C ASP A 122 -1.00 -18.26 -8.99
N ALA A 123 -0.88 -19.52 -9.39
CA ALA A 123 -0.44 -19.89 -10.74
C ALA A 123 -1.43 -19.48 -11.84
N ALA A 124 -2.70 -19.24 -11.49
CA ALA A 124 -3.74 -18.78 -12.41
C ALA A 124 -3.87 -17.25 -12.43
N GLY A 125 -3.05 -16.53 -11.66
CA GLY A 125 -3.08 -15.07 -11.59
C GLY A 125 -4.11 -14.49 -10.62
N ASN A 126 -4.84 -15.32 -9.88
CA ASN A 126 -5.77 -14.84 -8.84
C ASN A 126 -5.00 -14.43 -7.58
N PHE A 127 -5.58 -13.56 -6.77
CA PHE A 127 -5.05 -13.28 -5.44
C PHE A 127 -4.99 -14.55 -4.57
N SER A 128 -3.89 -14.74 -3.85
CA SER A 128 -3.69 -15.83 -2.90
C SER A 128 -3.39 -15.28 -1.51
N LEU A 129 -4.35 -15.42 -0.60
CA LEU A 129 -4.20 -15.02 0.80
C LEU A 129 -3.01 -15.73 1.46
N ALA A 130 -2.80 -17.03 1.16
CA ALA A 130 -1.69 -17.80 1.71
C ALA A 130 -0.33 -17.22 1.27
N LYS A 131 -0.18 -16.85 -0.01
CA LYS A 131 1.05 -16.21 -0.49
C LYS A 131 1.23 -14.81 0.11
N TRP A 132 0.15 -14.03 0.24
CA TRP A 132 0.21 -12.74 0.93
C TRP A 132 0.68 -12.87 2.37
N LYS A 133 0.09 -13.80 3.15
CA LYS A 133 0.51 -14.09 4.53
C LYS A 133 1.99 -14.51 4.59
N ALA A 134 2.42 -15.39 3.69
CA ALA A 134 3.82 -15.82 3.61
C ALA A 134 4.79 -14.66 3.34
N ARG A 135 4.38 -13.61 2.59
CA ARG A 135 5.22 -12.41 2.39
C ARG A 135 5.27 -11.53 3.63
N VAL A 136 4.14 -11.28 4.28
CA VAL A 136 4.08 -10.51 5.53
C VAL A 136 4.86 -11.22 6.64
N ASP A 137 4.83 -12.54 6.66
CA ASP A 137 5.53 -13.37 7.65
C ASP A 137 7.05 -13.27 7.58
N LEU A 138 7.63 -12.77 6.49
CA LEU A 138 9.07 -12.49 6.40
C LEU A 138 9.52 -11.38 7.37
N TYR A 139 8.58 -10.60 7.90
CA TYR A 139 8.83 -9.54 8.88
C TYR A 139 8.51 -9.98 10.31
N LYS A 140 8.13 -11.25 10.53
CA LYS A 140 7.92 -11.79 11.88
C LYS A 140 9.18 -11.59 12.73
N GLY A 141 8.98 -11.06 13.93
CA GLY A 141 10.08 -10.74 14.85
C GLY A 141 10.68 -9.35 14.66
N VAL A 142 10.30 -8.59 13.61
CA VAL A 142 10.69 -7.18 13.50
C VAL A 142 9.92 -6.36 14.53
N ASN A 143 10.65 -5.59 15.34
CA ASN A 143 10.08 -4.69 16.33
C ASN A 143 9.76 -3.32 15.70
N PHE A 144 8.48 -3.11 15.36
CA PHE A 144 7.98 -1.84 14.85
C PHE A 144 7.53 -0.85 15.93
N ASP A 145 7.48 -1.26 17.19
CA ASP A 145 6.78 -0.52 18.25
C ASP A 145 7.22 0.94 18.35
N SER A 146 8.53 1.20 18.27
CA SER A 146 9.04 2.57 18.36
C SER A 146 8.56 3.45 17.21
N TYR A 147 8.56 2.91 15.98
CA TYR A 147 8.12 3.62 14.77
C TYR A 147 6.59 3.76 14.68
N ILE A 148 5.83 2.84 15.26
CA ILE A 148 4.36 2.97 15.39
C ILE A 148 4.05 4.06 16.42
N LYS A 149 4.67 4.01 17.60
CA LYS A 149 4.39 4.93 18.71
C LYS A 149 4.76 6.39 18.42
N ASP A 150 5.87 6.62 17.73
CA ASP A 150 6.25 7.97 17.28
C ASP A 150 5.55 8.41 15.98
N GLY A 151 4.72 7.53 15.42
CA GLY A 151 3.93 7.72 14.21
C GLY A 151 4.74 7.71 12.92
N THR A 152 6.04 7.37 12.92
CA THR A 152 6.82 7.17 11.69
C THR A 152 6.13 6.18 10.76
N ILE A 153 5.60 5.08 11.29
CA ILE A 153 4.68 4.20 10.56
C ILE A 153 3.26 4.66 10.81
N ILE A 154 2.56 5.06 9.74
CA ILE A 154 1.14 5.43 9.81
C ILE A 154 0.20 4.27 9.45
N GLY A 155 0.75 3.15 8.95
CA GLY A 155 0.02 1.89 8.79
C GLY A 155 0.67 0.89 7.84
N HIS A 156 0.14 -0.33 7.85
CA HIS A 156 0.40 -1.40 6.90
C HIS A 156 -0.55 -1.25 5.70
N TYR A 157 0.01 -0.94 4.54
CA TYR A 157 -0.65 -1.01 3.25
C TYR A 157 -0.85 -2.48 2.84
N LEU A 158 -2.04 -3.02 3.05
CA LEU A 158 -2.32 -4.44 2.87
C LEU A 158 -2.32 -4.83 1.40
N ILE A 159 -3.05 -4.08 0.57
CA ILE A 159 -3.30 -4.43 -0.83
C ILE A 159 -3.70 -3.23 -1.67
N ASP A 160 -3.39 -3.34 -2.96
CA ASP A 160 -3.74 -2.36 -3.97
C ASP A 160 -5.01 -2.73 -4.75
N GLU A 161 -5.96 -1.80 -4.90
CA GLU A 161 -7.17 -1.92 -5.72
C GLU A 161 -7.82 -3.32 -5.73
N PRO A 162 -8.25 -3.87 -4.58
CA PRO A 162 -8.86 -5.20 -4.50
C PRO A 162 -10.13 -5.35 -5.35
N GLN A 163 -10.80 -4.25 -5.67
CA GLN A 163 -11.97 -4.20 -6.53
C GLN A 163 -11.68 -4.31 -8.03
N ASP A 164 -10.43 -4.05 -8.45
CA ASP A 164 -10.09 -4.03 -9.88
C ASP A 164 -9.88 -5.45 -10.41
N VAL A 165 -10.90 -5.96 -11.10
CA VAL A 165 -10.88 -7.30 -11.69
C VAL A 165 -9.75 -7.50 -12.71
N ALA A 166 -9.25 -6.45 -13.35
CA ALA A 166 -8.12 -6.55 -14.27
C ALA A 166 -6.83 -6.94 -13.52
N ASN A 167 -6.67 -6.49 -12.28
CA ASN A 167 -5.52 -6.82 -11.43
C ASN A 167 -5.62 -8.25 -10.88
N TRP A 168 -6.83 -8.83 -10.80
CA TRP A 168 -7.11 -10.04 -10.02
C TRP A 168 -7.77 -11.17 -10.83
N ASN A 169 -7.40 -11.30 -12.10
CA ASN A 169 -7.84 -12.37 -13.01
C ASN A 169 -9.37 -12.49 -13.12
N GLY A 170 -10.03 -11.35 -13.28
CA GLY A 170 -11.48 -11.27 -13.52
C GLY A 170 -12.33 -11.32 -12.25
N GLN A 171 -11.76 -11.46 -11.05
CA GLN A 171 -12.50 -11.52 -9.79
C GLN A 171 -11.95 -10.54 -8.77
N PRO A 172 -12.78 -9.69 -8.14
CA PRO A 172 -12.31 -8.80 -7.08
C PRO A 172 -11.94 -9.63 -5.84
N ILE A 173 -11.00 -9.14 -5.03
CA ILE A 173 -10.63 -9.76 -3.75
C ILE A 173 -11.76 -9.49 -2.74
N PRO A 174 -12.48 -10.50 -2.24
CA PRO A 174 -13.63 -10.28 -1.36
C PRO A 174 -13.29 -9.49 -0.10
N GLN A 175 -14.23 -8.68 0.39
CA GLN A 175 -14.05 -7.84 1.58
C GLN A 175 -13.77 -8.65 2.85
N ALA A 176 -14.35 -9.85 2.98
CA ALA A 176 -14.03 -10.76 4.08
C ALA A 176 -12.56 -11.21 4.05
N THR A 177 -11.97 -11.34 2.85
CA THR A 177 -10.54 -11.62 2.69
C THR A 177 -9.70 -10.42 3.13
N LEU A 178 -10.12 -9.19 2.84
CA LEU A 178 -9.45 -7.97 3.30
C LEU A 178 -9.44 -7.87 4.84
N GLU A 179 -10.55 -8.23 5.47
CA GLU A 179 -10.65 -8.30 6.93
C GLU A 179 -9.71 -9.37 7.52
N GLU A 180 -9.60 -10.53 6.88
CA GLU A 180 -8.66 -11.58 7.29
C GLU A 180 -7.19 -11.19 7.10
N MET A 181 -6.87 -10.40 6.07
CA MET A 181 -5.54 -9.80 5.89
C MET A 181 -5.23 -8.82 7.02
N ALA A 182 -6.19 -7.95 7.35
CA ALA A 182 -6.05 -6.99 8.43
C ALA A 182 -5.87 -7.69 9.77
N LYS A 183 -6.66 -8.74 10.04
CA LYS A 183 -6.53 -9.59 11.23
C LYS A 183 -5.13 -10.18 11.36
N HIS A 184 -4.62 -10.80 10.30
CA HIS A 184 -3.27 -11.38 10.29
C HIS A 184 -2.19 -10.33 10.60
N SER A 185 -2.32 -9.11 10.05
CA SER A 185 -1.40 -8.01 10.39
C SER A 185 -1.47 -7.62 11.87
N LYS A 186 -2.68 -7.58 12.45
CA LYS A 186 -2.90 -7.23 13.86
C LYS A 186 -2.43 -8.31 14.83
N GLU A 187 -2.45 -9.58 14.42
CA GLU A 187 -1.87 -10.68 15.21
C GLU A 187 -0.34 -10.55 15.35
N LEU A 188 0.32 -9.97 14.36
CA LEU A 188 1.76 -9.68 14.40
C LEU A 188 2.09 -8.36 15.08
N TRP A 189 1.31 -7.31 14.78
CA TRP A 189 1.51 -5.95 15.29
C TRP A 189 0.17 -5.32 15.67
N PRO A 190 -0.31 -5.54 16.91
CA PRO A 190 -1.65 -5.12 17.34
C PRO A 190 -1.95 -3.64 17.16
N ASP A 191 -0.94 -2.78 17.38
CA ASP A 191 -1.08 -1.33 17.30
C ASP A 191 -0.85 -0.78 15.88
N MET A 192 -0.41 -1.61 14.92
CA MET A 192 -0.18 -1.14 13.55
C MET A 192 -1.50 -0.98 12.82
N VAL A 193 -1.81 0.25 12.40
CA VAL A 193 -2.98 0.55 11.56
C VAL A 193 -2.95 -0.29 10.28
N THR A 194 -4.08 -0.80 9.81
CA THR A 194 -4.18 -1.51 8.52
C THR A 194 -4.97 -0.71 7.48
N ILE A 195 -4.44 -0.65 6.26
CA ILE A 195 -4.93 0.25 5.19
C ILE A 195 -5.08 -0.53 3.89
N VAL A 196 -6.18 -0.31 3.18
CA VAL A 196 -6.41 -0.88 1.83
C VAL A 196 -6.62 0.25 0.82
N ARG A 197 -5.94 0.21 -0.34
CA ARG A 197 -6.23 1.16 -1.44
C ARG A 197 -7.44 0.76 -2.22
N THR A 198 -8.57 1.27 -1.79
CA THR A 198 -9.84 1.21 -2.50
C THR A 198 -10.71 2.38 -2.10
N TRP A 199 -11.64 2.77 -2.96
CA TRP A 199 -12.66 3.72 -2.59
C TRP A 199 -13.60 3.08 -1.53
N PRO A 200 -13.92 3.78 -0.43
CA PRO A 200 -14.92 3.36 0.55
C PRO A 200 -16.20 2.72 0.01
N ASP A 201 -16.68 3.09 -1.18
CA ASP A 201 -17.82 2.45 -1.84
C ASP A 201 -17.69 0.92 -1.96
N TYR A 202 -16.51 0.44 -2.35
CA TYR A 202 -16.27 -0.99 -2.46
C TYR A 202 -16.40 -1.71 -1.11
N LEU A 203 -15.91 -1.07 -0.04
CA LEU A 203 -15.99 -1.59 1.33
C LEU A 203 -17.40 -1.44 1.90
N ASP A 204 -18.15 -0.44 1.47
CA ASP A 204 -19.50 -0.15 1.97
C ASP A 204 -20.49 -1.28 1.63
N ASN A 205 -20.30 -1.90 0.47
CA ASN A 205 -21.13 -2.98 -0.08
C ASN A 205 -21.05 -4.31 0.69
N TRP A 206 -20.17 -4.45 1.68
CA TRP A 206 -20.10 -5.65 2.50
C TRP A 206 -21.03 -5.56 3.72
N SER A 207 -21.87 -6.58 3.91
CA SER A 207 -22.78 -6.68 5.08
C SER A 207 -22.05 -7.04 6.38
N GLY A 208 -20.79 -7.43 6.31
CA GLY A 208 -19.95 -7.67 7.47
C GLY A 208 -19.50 -6.39 8.17
N THR A 209 -18.68 -6.56 9.21
CA THR A 209 -18.09 -5.46 9.97
C THR A 209 -16.57 -5.57 9.91
N TYR A 210 -15.93 -4.44 9.67
CA TYR A 210 -14.48 -4.30 9.77
C TYR A 210 -14.10 -4.08 11.24
N ARG A 211 -13.43 -5.07 11.84
CA ARG A 211 -12.89 -5.03 13.19
C ARG A 211 -11.39 -4.78 13.17
N TYR A 212 -10.70 -5.34 12.17
CA TYR A 212 -9.26 -5.26 12.06
C TYR A 212 -8.82 -4.28 10.97
N LEU A 213 -9.63 -4.08 9.92
CA LEU A 213 -9.37 -3.06 8.90
C LEU A 213 -9.62 -1.67 9.46
N ASP A 214 -8.59 -0.82 9.47
CA ASP A 214 -8.67 0.51 10.09
C ASP A 214 -9.05 1.61 9.10
N ALA A 215 -8.55 1.57 7.87
CA ALA A 215 -8.75 2.64 6.91
C ALA A 215 -8.88 2.18 5.46
N ALA A 216 -9.66 2.95 4.70
CA ALA A 216 -9.67 2.93 3.25
C ALA A 216 -8.70 3.98 2.70
N TRP A 217 -8.30 3.83 1.44
CA TRP A 217 -7.52 4.83 0.73
C TRP A 217 -8.12 5.14 -0.64
N ALA A 218 -8.74 6.31 -0.73
CA ALA A 218 -9.39 6.81 -1.93
C ALA A 218 -8.47 7.70 -2.77
N GLN A 219 -8.16 7.26 -3.99
CA GLN A 219 -7.37 8.03 -4.94
C GLN A 219 -8.28 8.70 -5.98
N TYR A 220 -8.14 10.01 -6.12
CA TYR A 220 -8.89 10.82 -7.08
C TYR A 220 -8.25 10.83 -8.46
N ALA A 221 -9.10 10.78 -9.49
CA ALA A 221 -8.74 10.86 -10.89
C ALA A 221 -9.87 11.57 -11.66
N ALA A 222 -9.57 12.71 -12.29
CA ALA A 222 -10.56 13.59 -12.92
C ALA A 222 -11.28 12.95 -14.12
N ASN A 223 -10.62 12.03 -14.82
CA ASN A 223 -11.22 11.19 -15.88
C ASN A 223 -12.26 10.19 -15.35
N ARG A 224 -12.27 9.90 -14.05
CA ARG A 224 -13.27 9.02 -13.41
C ARG A 224 -14.29 9.80 -12.62
N TRP A 225 -13.90 10.96 -12.08
CA TRP A 225 -14.73 11.79 -11.23
C TRP A 225 -14.50 13.28 -11.52
N PRO A 226 -15.47 13.99 -12.13
CA PRO A 226 -15.23 15.37 -12.59
C PRO A 226 -14.97 16.40 -11.48
N ASN A 227 -15.43 16.14 -10.26
CA ASN A 227 -15.38 17.10 -9.13
C ASN A 227 -14.69 16.49 -7.91
N ALA A 228 -13.53 17.03 -7.54
CA ALA A 228 -12.72 16.57 -6.41
C ALA A 228 -13.38 16.77 -5.04
N GLN A 229 -14.16 17.85 -4.86
CA GLN A 229 -14.85 18.13 -3.60
C GLN A 229 -15.99 17.12 -3.36
N ALA A 230 -16.81 16.87 -4.39
CA ALA A 230 -17.87 15.86 -4.32
C ALA A 230 -17.29 14.45 -4.11
N PHE A 231 -16.16 14.14 -4.76
CA PHE A 231 -15.43 12.90 -4.53
C PHE A 231 -15.01 12.76 -3.05
N LEU A 232 -14.41 13.82 -2.48
CA LEU A 232 -14.01 13.82 -1.07
C LEU A 232 -15.22 13.59 -0.15
N GLU A 233 -16.29 14.35 -0.34
CA GLU A 233 -17.49 14.29 0.50
C GLU A 233 -18.12 12.89 0.52
N GLU A 234 -18.24 12.26 -0.66
CA GLU A 234 -18.77 10.90 -0.79
C GLU A 234 -17.88 9.88 -0.06
N ASN A 235 -16.57 9.92 -0.29
CA ASN A 235 -15.65 8.97 0.34
C ASN A 235 -15.53 9.18 1.85
N VAL A 236 -15.59 10.42 2.34
CA VAL A 236 -15.66 10.71 3.78
C VAL A 236 -16.95 10.14 4.38
N SER A 237 -18.09 10.35 3.73
CA SER A 237 -19.38 9.84 4.22
C SER A 237 -19.38 8.31 4.34
N LYS A 238 -18.93 7.61 3.28
CA LYS A 238 -18.88 6.13 3.26
C LYS A 238 -17.85 5.56 4.24
N ALA A 239 -16.66 6.19 4.36
CA ALA A 239 -15.68 5.77 5.34
C ALA A 239 -16.23 5.92 6.77
N ARG A 240 -16.94 7.02 7.07
CA ARG A 240 -17.61 7.20 8.38
C ARG A 240 -18.68 6.14 8.63
N ALA A 241 -19.50 5.82 7.63
CA ALA A 241 -20.55 4.82 7.75
C ALA A 241 -20.01 3.43 8.13
N LYS A 242 -18.80 3.09 7.70
CA LYS A 242 -18.10 1.85 8.08
C LYS A 242 -17.14 1.98 9.27
N GLY A 243 -17.06 3.16 9.89
CA GLY A 243 -16.16 3.41 11.01
C GLY A 243 -14.67 3.40 10.64
N LEU A 244 -14.34 3.59 9.37
CA LEU A 244 -12.98 3.54 8.83
C LEU A 244 -12.32 4.92 8.78
N GLY A 245 -11.01 4.97 9.02
CA GLY A 245 -10.17 6.09 8.59
C GLY A 245 -10.14 6.23 7.07
N LEU A 246 -9.60 7.36 6.59
CA LEU A 246 -9.48 7.63 5.16
C LEU A 246 -8.12 8.24 4.83
N VAL A 247 -7.37 7.57 3.97
CA VAL A 247 -6.28 8.20 3.22
C VAL A 247 -6.86 8.72 1.91
N VAL A 248 -6.48 9.92 1.50
CA VAL A 248 -6.83 10.47 0.19
C VAL A 248 -5.57 10.67 -0.64
N GLY A 249 -5.73 10.91 -1.94
CA GLY A 249 -4.61 11.32 -2.78
C GLY A 249 -5.01 11.47 -4.23
N LEU A 250 -4.06 11.83 -5.07
CA LEU A 250 -4.26 12.03 -6.50
C LEU A 250 -3.61 10.90 -7.30
N ASN A 251 -4.20 10.54 -8.43
CA ASN A 251 -3.48 9.84 -9.49
C ASN A 251 -2.80 10.90 -10.37
N LEU A 252 -1.54 11.21 -10.06
CA LEU A 252 -0.76 12.25 -10.74
C LEU A 252 -0.45 11.90 -12.20
N GLN A 253 -0.32 10.62 -12.52
CA GLN A 253 0.13 10.16 -13.85
C GLN A 253 -1.01 9.93 -14.83
N ASP A 254 -2.16 9.43 -14.36
CA ASP A 254 -3.29 9.05 -15.21
C ASP A 254 -4.62 9.68 -14.78
N GLY A 255 -4.57 10.60 -13.81
CA GLY A 255 -5.76 11.21 -13.23
C GLY A 255 -6.15 12.55 -13.85
N GLY A 256 -5.49 13.01 -14.90
CA GLY A 256 -5.97 14.14 -15.70
C GLY A 256 -7.28 13.81 -16.44
N PRO A 257 -8.03 14.82 -16.95
CA PRO A 257 -9.36 14.64 -17.54
C PRO A 257 -9.45 13.64 -18.69
N THR A 258 -8.36 13.46 -19.45
CA THR A 258 -8.29 12.53 -20.60
C THR A 258 -7.39 11.33 -20.31
N LYS A 259 -7.30 10.90 -19.04
CA LYS A 259 -6.32 9.89 -18.58
C LYS A 259 -4.89 10.31 -18.92
N SER A 260 -4.59 11.59 -18.69
CA SER A 260 -3.27 12.19 -18.87
C SER A 260 -2.59 12.41 -17.52
N GLU A 261 -1.32 12.78 -17.55
CA GLU A 261 -0.65 13.37 -16.40
C GLU A 261 -1.42 14.63 -15.95
N MET A 262 -1.50 14.85 -14.63
CA MET A 262 -2.10 16.06 -14.07
C MET A 262 -1.14 17.24 -14.21
N THR A 263 -1.64 18.40 -14.63
CA THR A 263 -0.84 19.64 -14.60
C THR A 263 -0.63 20.12 -13.16
N ALA A 264 0.36 20.98 -12.92
CA ALA A 264 0.56 21.60 -11.61
C ALA A 264 -0.69 22.33 -11.09
N SER A 265 -1.44 23.01 -11.98
CA SER A 265 -2.70 23.68 -11.61
C SER A 265 -3.80 22.70 -11.23
N GLN A 266 -3.89 21.56 -11.90
CA GLN A 266 -4.82 20.48 -11.55
C GLN A 266 -4.43 19.84 -10.22
N VAL A 267 -3.15 19.53 -9.99
CA VAL A 267 -2.65 19.01 -8.72
C VAL A 267 -2.98 19.95 -7.56
N ARG A 268 -2.67 21.24 -7.71
CA ARG A 268 -3.00 22.26 -6.70
C ARG A 268 -4.51 22.33 -6.45
N SER A 269 -5.32 22.47 -7.49
CA SER A 269 -6.78 22.60 -7.37
C SER A 269 -7.43 21.36 -6.73
N TYR A 270 -7.19 20.17 -7.30
CA TYR A 270 -7.79 18.93 -6.82
C TYR A 270 -7.26 18.55 -5.43
N GLY A 271 -5.95 18.68 -5.21
CA GLY A 271 -5.35 18.42 -3.90
C GLY A 271 -5.92 19.33 -2.82
N SER A 272 -6.14 20.62 -3.12
CA SER A 272 -6.70 21.58 -2.17
C SER A 272 -8.13 21.25 -1.79
N ALA A 273 -8.92 20.75 -2.76
CA ALA A 273 -10.26 20.24 -2.51
C ALA A 273 -10.23 19.01 -1.59
N LEU A 274 -9.34 18.04 -1.83
CA LEU A 274 -9.22 16.85 -0.97
C LEU A 274 -8.72 17.19 0.45
N LEU A 275 -7.92 18.25 0.59
CA LEU A 275 -7.43 18.78 1.88
C LEU A 275 -8.39 19.80 2.51
N SER A 276 -9.59 20.03 1.95
CA SER A 276 -10.59 20.93 2.52
C SER A 276 -11.22 20.36 3.80
N SER A 277 -11.23 19.04 3.94
CA SER A 277 -11.70 18.30 5.11
C SER A 277 -10.56 17.93 6.06
N THR A 278 -10.87 17.88 7.35
CA THR A 278 -9.98 17.35 8.41
C THR A 278 -10.20 15.85 8.66
N TYR A 279 -11.09 15.20 7.91
CA TYR A 279 -11.34 13.77 8.06
C TYR A 279 -10.18 12.88 7.60
N PRO A 280 -9.54 13.14 6.43
CA PRO A 280 -8.45 12.31 5.97
C PRO A 280 -7.28 12.33 6.95
N CYS A 281 -6.70 11.15 7.20
CA CYS A 281 -5.56 10.97 8.10
C CYS A 281 -4.20 11.08 7.38
N ALA A 282 -4.18 10.94 6.04
CA ALA A 282 -3.01 11.14 5.20
C ALA A 282 -3.42 11.54 3.77
N PHE A 283 -2.52 12.24 3.07
CA PHE A 283 -2.64 12.59 1.65
C PHE A 283 -1.48 11.96 0.88
N ILE A 284 -1.70 10.81 0.25
CA ILE A 284 -0.63 10.08 -0.43
C ILE A 284 -1.06 9.80 -1.87
N SER A 285 -0.28 10.29 -2.84
CA SER A 285 -0.62 10.29 -4.27
C SER A 285 0.20 9.27 -5.09
N TRP A 286 -0.39 8.71 -6.14
CA TRP A 286 0.28 7.84 -7.09
C TRP A 286 0.83 8.64 -8.28
N LYS A 287 2.11 8.57 -8.64
CA LYS A 287 3.27 8.09 -7.88
C LYS A 287 4.43 9.06 -8.11
N TYR A 288 5.50 8.96 -7.33
CA TYR A 288 6.72 9.71 -7.62
C TYR A 288 7.27 9.33 -9.00
N LYS A 289 7.62 10.33 -9.81
CA LYS A 289 8.40 10.19 -11.03
C LYS A 289 9.20 11.47 -11.17
N ASP A 290 10.52 11.33 -11.30
CA ASP A 290 11.43 12.47 -11.19
C ASP A 290 11.17 13.53 -12.26
N ASP A 291 11.04 13.10 -13.52
CA ASP A 291 10.72 14.00 -14.65
C ASP A 291 9.39 14.75 -14.43
N PHE A 292 8.39 14.07 -13.88
CA PHE A 292 7.07 14.66 -13.61
C PHE A 292 7.14 15.68 -12.47
N MET A 293 7.87 15.36 -11.40
CA MET A 293 8.06 16.29 -10.27
C MET A 293 8.90 17.50 -10.67
N SER A 294 9.83 17.31 -11.61
CA SER A 294 10.66 18.38 -12.17
C SER A 294 9.93 19.23 -13.22
N ALA A 295 8.71 18.87 -13.61
CA ALA A 295 7.89 19.67 -14.51
C ALA A 295 7.56 21.04 -13.89
N SER A 296 7.47 22.07 -14.73
CA SER A 296 7.26 23.45 -14.31
C SER A 296 6.04 23.60 -13.39
N GLY A 297 6.27 24.15 -12.19
CA GLY A 297 5.22 24.43 -11.21
C GLY A 297 4.80 23.24 -10.34
N MET A 298 5.26 22.02 -10.60
CA MET A 298 4.82 20.84 -9.87
C MET A 298 5.33 20.84 -8.42
N TRP A 299 6.61 21.19 -8.21
CA TRP A 299 7.19 21.34 -6.87
C TRP A 299 6.46 22.42 -6.06
N GLU A 300 6.13 23.56 -6.66
CA GLU A 300 5.37 24.63 -6.02
C GLU A 300 3.96 24.16 -5.65
N ALA A 301 3.28 23.46 -6.57
CA ALA A 301 1.97 22.89 -6.28
C ALA A 301 2.00 21.92 -5.09
N MET A 302 2.98 21.01 -5.03
CA MET A 302 3.12 20.08 -3.91
C MET A 302 3.51 20.79 -2.61
N LYS A 303 4.34 21.84 -2.65
CA LYS A 303 4.64 22.69 -1.48
C LYS A 303 3.41 23.42 -0.96
N ASP A 304 2.56 23.93 -1.84
CA ASP A 304 1.31 24.57 -1.42
C ASP A 304 0.38 23.58 -0.72
N LEU A 305 0.24 22.37 -1.26
CA LEU A 305 -0.52 21.29 -0.63
C LEU A 305 0.10 20.87 0.71
N ARG A 306 1.44 20.85 0.80
CA ARG A 306 2.16 20.59 2.05
C ARG A 306 1.83 21.62 3.11
N ASN A 307 1.92 22.90 2.77
CA ASN A 307 1.57 23.99 3.68
C ASN A 307 0.11 23.89 4.12
N GLN A 308 -0.81 23.55 3.21
CA GLN A 308 -2.22 23.36 3.58
C GLN A 308 -2.41 22.16 4.52
N ALA A 309 -1.73 21.04 4.25
CA ALA A 309 -1.80 19.83 5.05
C ALA A 309 -1.21 20.01 6.45
N GLU A 310 -0.10 20.73 6.60
CA GLU A 310 0.53 21.07 7.89
C GLU A 310 -0.40 21.86 8.81
N ASN A 311 -1.19 22.77 8.25
CA ASN A 311 -2.13 23.61 8.99
C ASN A 311 -3.43 22.87 9.39
N ARG A 312 -3.49 21.54 9.24
CA ARG A 312 -4.63 20.72 9.68
C ARG A 312 -4.32 20.00 11.00
N GLY A 313 -5.37 19.68 11.75
CA GLY A 313 -5.22 18.79 12.90
C GLY A 313 -4.77 17.40 12.43
N PHE A 314 -3.72 16.86 13.04
CA PHE A 314 -3.32 15.47 12.79
C PHE A 314 -4.37 14.52 13.36
N LYS A 315 -4.70 13.48 12.60
CA LYS A 315 -5.56 12.38 13.03
C LYS A 315 -4.91 11.07 12.60
N THR A 316 -4.83 10.10 13.51
CA THR A 316 -4.42 8.75 13.16
C THR A 316 -5.39 8.13 12.15
N CYS A 317 -4.86 7.24 11.29
CA CYS A 317 -5.68 6.45 10.38
C CYS A 317 -6.45 5.32 11.07
N GLN A 318 -6.33 5.18 12.39
CA GLN A 318 -7.15 4.24 13.16
C GLN A 318 -8.63 4.59 13.03
N GLY A 319 -9.43 3.61 12.61
CA GLY A 319 -10.88 3.73 12.50
C GLY A 319 -11.54 3.91 13.87
N ALA A 320 -12.75 4.48 13.87
CA ALA A 320 -13.55 4.63 15.10
C ALA A 320 -13.97 3.27 15.71
N ALA A 321 -13.95 2.19 14.90
CA ALA A 321 -14.32 0.84 15.34
C ALA A 321 -13.45 0.29 16.48
N LEU A 322 -12.24 0.84 16.69
CA LEU A 322 -11.31 0.43 17.75
C LEU A 322 -11.14 1.47 18.85
N GLY A 323 -12.14 2.31 19.11
CA GLY A 323 -12.11 3.31 20.19
C GLY A 323 -11.74 2.71 21.56
N SER A 324 -10.45 2.71 21.92
CA SER A 324 -9.81 2.28 23.18
C SER A 324 -10.17 0.90 23.75
N GLY A 325 -11.11 0.17 23.15
CA GLY A 325 -11.46 -1.19 23.55
C GLY A 325 -10.31 -2.10 23.16
N THR A 326 -9.61 -2.63 24.15
CA THR A 326 -8.67 -3.74 24.01
C THR A 326 -9.18 -4.70 22.95
N LEU A 327 -8.39 -4.93 21.90
CA LEU A 327 -8.65 -6.00 20.94
C LEU A 327 -9.03 -7.25 21.75
N PRO A 328 -10.07 -8.00 21.36
CA PRO A 328 -10.34 -9.28 22.01
C PRO A 328 -9.04 -10.09 22.00
N PRO A 329 -8.69 -10.78 23.10
CA PRO A 329 -7.44 -11.50 23.19
C PRO A 329 -7.29 -12.41 21.96
N PRO A 330 -6.08 -12.51 21.37
CA PRO A 330 -5.87 -13.37 20.23
C PRO A 330 -6.41 -14.77 20.55
N PRO A 331 -7.06 -15.45 19.58
CA PRO A 331 -7.48 -16.82 19.81
C PRO A 331 -6.27 -17.63 20.28
N PRO A 332 -6.42 -18.53 21.27
CA PRO A 332 -5.31 -19.35 21.73
C PRO A 332 -4.67 -20.06 20.54
N PRO A 333 -3.33 -20.21 20.54
CA PRO A 333 -2.65 -20.92 19.47
C PRO A 333 -3.30 -22.30 19.28
N PRO A 334 -3.43 -22.80 18.04
CA PRO A 334 -3.93 -24.14 17.81
C PRO A 334 -3.10 -25.11 18.65
N PRO A 335 -3.74 -26.12 19.28
CA PRO A 335 -3.00 -27.11 20.05
C PRO A 335 -1.90 -27.71 19.15
N PRO A 336 -0.71 -27.98 19.70
CA PRO A 336 0.34 -28.64 18.95
C PRO A 336 -0.23 -29.91 18.30
N PRO A 337 0.17 -30.27 17.07
CA PRO A 337 -0.25 -31.51 16.45
C PRO A 337 -0.07 -32.63 17.46
N ALA A 338 -1.11 -33.41 17.72
CA ALA A 338 -1.01 -34.57 18.60
C ALA A 338 0.18 -35.38 18.12
N LEU A 339 1.20 -35.50 18.98
CA LEU A 339 2.35 -36.37 18.70
C LEU A 339 1.75 -37.72 18.30
N PRO A 340 2.11 -38.27 17.13
CA PRO A 340 1.65 -39.60 16.77
C PRO A 340 2.00 -40.50 17.94
N GLY A 341 0.95 -41.08 18.54
CA GLY A 341 1.08 -41.84 19.77
C GLY A 341 2.23 -42.82 19.63
N SER A 342 3.00 -42.95 20.72
CA SER A 342 4.04 -43.97 20.90
C SER A 342 3.40 -45.36 20.85
N GLY A 343 2.93 -45.75 19.66
CA GLY A 343 2.71 -47.12 19.29
C GLY A 343 4.06 -47.65 18.90
N SER A 344 4.64 -48.47 19.76
CA SER A 344 5.77 -49.33 19.44
C SER A 344 5.46 -50.08 18.13
N LYS A 345 6.00 -49.57 17.03
CA LYS A 345 6.11 -50.29 15.77
C LYS A 345 7.54 -50.79 15.72
N THR A 346 7.72 -52.04 16.11
CA THR A 346 8.87 -52.86 15.73
C THR A 346 8.99 -52.83 14.21
N LEU A 347 10.01 -52.15 13.70
CA LEU A 347 10.43 -52.30 12.31
C LEU A 347 11.28 -53.57 12.21
N PRO A 348 10.97 -54.51 11.29
CA PRO A 348 11.95 -55.50 10.90
C PRO A 348 12.99 -54.82 10.01
N PHE A 349 14.21 -55.35 10.00
CA PHE A 349 15.40 -54.87 9.29
C PHE A 349 16.30 -53.93 10.11
N GLY A 350 17.22 -54.57 10.84
CA GLY A 350 18.31 -53.93 11.56
C GLY A 350 19.30 -53.25 10.64
N LEU A 351 19.23 -51.92 10.60
CA LEU A 351 20.33 -51.05 10.21
C LEU A 351 20.51 -50.00 11.31
N SER A 352 21.66 -50.08 11.96
CA SER A 352 22.15 -49.15 12.97
C SER A 352 22.56 -47.82 12.32
N TYR A 353 21.97 -46.71 12.78
CA TYR A 353 22.47 -45.37 12.52
C TYR A 353 23.44 -44.97 13.65
N ALA A 354 24.62 -44.52 13.26
CA ALA A 354 25.60 -43.88 14.15
C ALA A 354 25.11 -42.47 14.57
N PRO A 355 25.49 -41.98 15.76
CA PRO A 355 25.12 -40.65 16.23
C PRO A 355 25.94 -39.57 15.51
N ILE A 356 25.26 -38.53 15.07
CA ILE A 356 25.86 -37.26 14.63
C ILE A 356 25.76 -36.32 15.83
N ASP A 357 26.84 -36.25 16.59
CA ASP A 357 27.18 -35.09 17.41
C ASP A 357 28.10 -34.17 16.61
N GLU A 358 28.11 -32.89 16.99
CA GLU A 358 29.03 -31.82 16.58
C GLU A 358 28.78 -31.16 15.22
N TYR A 359 28.32 -29.91 15.23
CA TYR A 359 29.18 -28.77 14.86
C TYR A 359 28.63 -27.48 15.49
N SER A 360 29.38 -26.98 16.47
CA SER A 360 29.41 -25.58 16.87
C SER A 360 30.73 -24.99 16.35
N ALA A 361 30.64 -24.02 15.45
CA ALA A 361 31.59 -22.91 15.22
C ALA A 361 31.02 -22.02 14.12
#